data_AF-A0A1N7KJB2-F1
#
_entry.id   AF-A0A1N7KJB2-F1
#
_cell.length_a   1.000
_cell.length_b   1.000
_cell.length_c   1.000
_cell.angle_alpha   90.00
_cell.angle_beta   90.00
_cell.angle_gamma   90.00
#
_symmetry.space_group_name_H-M   'P 1'
#
loop_
_entity.id
_entity.type
_entity.pdbx_description
1 polymer ?
#
loop_
_entity_poly.entity_id
_entity_poly.type
_entity_poly.pdbx_seq_one_letter_code
_entity_poly.pdbx_strand_id
1 'polypeptide(L)'
;MTNEYRDAVRNHYLILKEQGIISNNMLYLTPAKVRNECIMSYMEISNHYDMRTLKNFMDKSMKDEVSLLEVKMINPAKFKPLIYFLKKDKNTSELATEMAAWLLNFTPRPYSYFAYLKHKETGKPINPYLEQHGVSDSMLSVQVKAPETFHEPISPQSHTLEIVRNELMNGNAVEGDSNYAETPVMIEYPSGIRVIVKSSDISFISKLIKI
;
A
#
# COMPACT_ATOMS: atom_id res chain seq x y z
N MET A 1 2.09 20.76 -10.81
CA MET A 1 2.05 20.11 -9.47
C MET A 1 2.43 21.10 -8.36
N THR A 2 1.67 21.14 -7.26
CA THR A 2 1.94 22.02 -6.09
C THR A 2 3.02 21.45 -5.17
N ASN A 3 3.62 22.30 -4.32
CA ASN A 3 4.54 21.84 -3.27
C ASN A 3 3.83 21.00 -2.22
N GLU A 4 2.59 21.35 -1.88
CA GLU A 4 1.79 20.60 -0.92
C GLU A 4 1.63 19.10 -1.27
N TYR A 5 1.41 18.75 -2.53
CA TYR A 5 1.36 17.33 -2.92
C TYR A 5 2.72 16.65 -2.75
N ARG A 6 3.81 17.34 -3.11
CA ARG A 6 5.18 16.83 -2.91
C ARG A 6 5.43 16.60 -1.42
N ASP A 7 5.06 17.55 -0.58
CA ASP A 7 5.22 17.49 0.86
C ASP A 7 4.37 16.35 1.45
N ALA A 8 3.13 16.17 0.99
CA ALA A 8 2.26 15.08 1.41
C ALA A 8 2.85 13.69 1.08
N VAL A 9 3.32 13.50 -0.16
CA VAL A 9 3.97 12.24 -0.59
C VAL A 9 5.24 11.98 0.23
N ARG A 10 6.06 13.01 0.45
CA ARG A 10 7.28 12.91 1.27
C ARG A 10 6.95 12.54 2.72
N ASN A 11 5.99 13.24 3.31
CA ASN A 11 5.61 13.02 4.70
C ASN A 11 5.06 11.60 4.89
N HIS A 12 4.30 11.10 3.91
CA HIS A 12 3.86 9.71 3.92
C HIS A 12 5.05 8.74 3.96
N TYR A 13 6.09 8.94 3.13
CA TYR A 13 7.32 8.14 3.22
C TYR A 13 7.97 8.19 4.61
N LEU A 14 8.06 9.38 5.22
CA LEU A 14 8.67 9.55 6.54
C LEU A 14 7.87 8.81 7.63
N ILE A 15 6.53 8.90 7.59
CA ILE A 15 5.63 8.21 8.51
C ILE A 15 5.77 6.69 8.37
N LEU A 16 5.71 6.15 7.14
CA LEU A 16 5.87 4.71 6.89
C LEU A 16 7.23 4.20 7.40
N LYS A 17 8.28 5.01 7.24
CA LYS A 17 9.63 4.70 7.68
C LYS A 17 9.74 4.70 9.20
N GLU A 18 9.17 5.70 9.87
CA GLU A 18 9.18 5.82 11.33
C GLU A 18 8.38 4.69 11.99
N GLN A 19 7.25 4.30 11.39
CA GLN A 19 6.41 3.20 11.86
C GLN A 19 6.97 1.80 11.55
N GLY A 20 8.02 1.70 10.73
CA GLY A 20 8.62 0.43 10.35
C GLY A 20 7.76 -0.45 9.43
N ILE A 21 6.72 0.12 8.80
CA ILE A 21 5.81 -0.59 7.89
C ILE A 21 6.19 -0.43 6.41
N ILE A 22 7.26 0.32 6.13
CA ILE A 22 7.79 0.49 4.78
C ILE A 22 8.52 -0.77 4.29
N SER A 23 8.45 -1.07 2.99
CA SER A 23 9.14 -2.22 2.42
C SER A 23 10.67 -2.12 2.56
N ASN A 24 11.36 -3.27 2.62
CA ASN A 24 12.83 -3.34 2.70
C ASN A 24 13.54 -2.66 1.52
N ASN A 25 12.88 -2.59 0.36
CA ASN A 25 13.39 -1.93 -0.83
C ASN A 25 13.32 -0.40 -0.70
N MET A 26 12.26 0.11 -0.07
CA MET A 26 12.01 1.54 0.09
C MET A 26 12.63 2.11 1.38
N LEU A 27 12.92 1.26 2.38
CA LEU A 27 13.68 1.65 3.57
C LEU A 27 15.10 2.13 3.21
N TYR A 28 15.78 1.37 2.33
CA TYR A 28 17.13 1.66 1.86
C TYR A 28 17.11 2.05 0.39
N LEU A 29 16.70 3.29 0.13
CA LEU A 29 16.56 3.88 -1.21
C LEU A 29 17.88 3.87 -2.00
N THR A 30 18.15 2.76 -2.67
CA THR A 30 19.20 2.59 -3.69
C THR A 30 18.53 2.39 -5.04
N PRO A 31 19.16 2.80 -6.15
CA PRO A 31 18.62 2.59 -7.50
C PRO A 31 18.13 1.17 -7.78
N ALA A 32 18.88 0.15 -7.35
CA ALA A 32 18.53 -1.25 -7.57
C ALA A 32 17.33 -1.68 -6.70
N LYS A 33 17.29 -1.28 -5.43
CA LYS A 33 16.17 -1.61 -4.53
C LYS A 33 14.87 -0.95 -4.96
N VAL A 34 14.91 0.33 -5.35
CA VAL A 34 13.71 1.02 -5.85
C VAL A 34 13.20 0.39 -7.16
N ARG A 35 14.10 -0.07 -8.04
CA ARG A 35 13.68 -0.87 -9.21
C ARG A 35 13.00 -2.17 -8.80
N ASN A 36 13.52 -2.87 -7.80
CA ASN A 36 12.88 -4.09 -7.28
C ASN A 36 11.49 -3.79 -6.73
N GLU A 37 11.31 -2.67 -6.04
CA GLU A 37 9.98 -2.22 -5.62
C GLU A 37 9.05 -1.98 -6.81
N CYS A 38 9.54 -1.27 -7.83
CA CYS A 38 8.78 -1.03 -9.05
C CYS A 38 8.35 -2.33 -9.75
N ILE A 39 9.19 -3.38 -9.72
CA ILE A 39 8.83 -4.69 -10.27
C ILE A 39 7.72 -5.33 -9.45
N MET A 40 7.80 -5.28 -8.11
CA MET A 40 6.76 -5.81 -7.22
C MET A 40 5.43 -5.07 -7.42
N SER A 41 5.45 -3.74 -7.36
CA SER A 41 4.25 -2.90 -7.56
C SER A 41 3.62 -3.06 -8.93
N TYR A 42 4.41 -3.36 -9.97
CA TYR A 42 3.89 -3.65 -11.31
C TYR A 42 3.04 -4.93 -11.35
N MET A 43 3.40 -5.96 -10.56
CA MET A 43 2.61 -7.21 -10.51
C MET A 43 1.25 -7.01 -9.84
N GLU A 44 1.13 -5.97 -9.01
CA GLU A 44 -0.08 -5.65 -8.24
C GLU A 44 -0.88 -4.50 -8.86
N ILE A 45 -0.48 -4.03 -10.03
CA ILE A 45 -1.06 -2.84 -10.64
C ILE A 45 -2.51 -3.10 -11.05
N SER A 46 -3.43 -2.40 -10.39
CA SER A 46 -4.88 -2.53 -10.63
C SER A 46 -5.48 -1.25 -11.24
N ASN A 47 -4.79 -0.12 -11.08
CA ASN A 47 -5.26 1.18 -11.50
C ASN A 47 -4.58 1.64 -12.80
N HIS A 48 -5.38 2.08 -13.78
CA HIS A 48 -4.89 2.61 -15.05
C HIS A 48 -4.06 3.90 -14.90
N TYR A 49 -4.25 4.69 -13.85
CA TYR A 49 -3.41 5.87 -13.57
C TYR A 49 -2.00 5.50 -13.11
N ASP A 50 -1.87 4.44 -12.31
CA ASP A 50 -0.58 3.89 -11.92
C ASP A 50 0.14 3.34 -13.15
N MET A 51 -0.58 2.63 -14.03
CA MET A 51 -0.03 2.14 -15.30
C MET A 51 0.41 3.29 -16.23
N ARG A 52 -0.40 4.35 -16.32
CA ARG A 52 -0.03 5.58 -17.05
C ARG A 52 1.25 6.20 -16.50
N THR A 53 1.39 6.25 -15.18
CA THR A 53 2.58 6.79 -14.51
C THR A 53 3.83 5.98 -14.86
N LEU A 54 3.73 4.65 -14.82
CA LEU A 54 4.81 3.75 -15.23
C LEU A 54 5.17 3.93 -16.72
N LYS A 55 4.18 3.98 -17.62
CA LYS A 55 4.42 4.20 -19.07
C LYS A 55 5.17 5.51 -19.32
N ASN A 56 4.73 6.59 -18.68
CA ASN A 56 5.42 7.88 -18.74
C ASN A 56 6.87 7.78 -18.23
N PHE A 57 7.10 7.07 -17.13
CA PHE A 57 8.46 6.88 -16.58
C PHE A 57 9.39 6.07 -17.49
N MET A 58 8.80 5.15 -18.27
CA MET A 58 9.50 4.36 -19.27
C MET A 58 9.64 5.07 -20.63
N ASP A 59 9.13 6.29 -20.78
CA ASP A 59 9.05 7.04 -22.03
C ASP A 59 8.28 6.27 -23.14
N LYS A 60 7.24 5.52 -22.74
CA LYS A 60 6.41 4.71 -23.65
C LYS A 60 5.10 5.41 -24.01
N SER A 61 4.55 5.08 -25.19
CA SER A 61 3.23 5.55 -25.59
C SER A 61 2.13 4.93 -24.75
N MET A 62 1.03 5.66 -24.57
CA MET A 62 -0.14 5.17 -23.82
C MET A 62 -0.78 3.93 -24.45
N LYS A 63 -0.60 3.77 -25.77
CA LYS A 63 -1.10 2.62 -26.54
C LYS A 63 -0.21 1.39 -26.41
N ASP A 64 1.04 1.56 -26.01
CA ASP A 64 1.99 0.45 -25.95
C ASP A 64 1.70 -0.42 -24.73
N GLU A 65 1.78 -1.73 -24.90
CA GLU A 65 1.83 -2.63 -23.75
C GLU A 65 3.20 -2.54 -23.06
N VAL A 66 3.18 -2.77 -21.75
CA VAL A 66 4.39 -2.83 -20.92
C VAL A 66 4.48 -4.24 -20.40
N SER A 67 5.52 -4.98 -20.81
CA SER A 67 5.80 -6.31 -20.30
C SER A 67 6.65 -6.27 -19.03
N LEU A 68 6.57 -7.32 -18.21
CA LEU A 68 7.41 -7.47 -17.03
C LEU A 68 8.91 -7.42 -17.35
N LEU A 69 9.33 -7.97 -18.49
CA LEU A 69 10.74 -7.95 -18.90
C LEU A 69 11.23 -6.52 -19.09
N GLU A 70 10.42 -5.66 -19.71
CA GLU A 70 10.76 -4.26 -19.91
C GLU A 70 10.86 -3.51 -18.58
N VAL A 71 9.97 -3.79 -17.62
CA VAL A 71 10.05 -3.22 -16.26
C VAL A 71 11.33 -3.64 -15.55
N LYS A 72 11.71 -4.92 -15.66
CA LYS A 72 12.98 -5.44 -15.11
C LYS A 72 14.21 -4.78 -15.73
N MET A 73 14.11 -4.37 -17.00
CA MET A 73 15.20 -3.74 -17.76
C MET A 73 15.28 -2.21 -17.59
N ILE A 74 14.40 -1.59 -16.79
CA ILE A 74 14.50 -0.16 -16.48
C ILE A 74 15.88 0.12 -15.87
N ASN A 75 16.60 1.08 -16.47
CA ASN A 75 17.89 1.53 -15.97
C ASN A 75 17.73 2.06 -14.53
N PRO A 76 18.40 1.46 -13.52
CA PRO A 76 18.31 1.90 -12.13
C PRO A 76 18.59 3.40 -11.94
N ALA A 77 19.45 4.00 -12.78
CA ALA A 77 19.77 5.42 -12.70
C ALA A 77 18.55 6.35 -12.91
N LYS A 78 17.50 5.89 -13.61
CA LYS A 78 16.24 6.65 -13.79
C LYS A 78 15.53 6.93 -12.46
N PHE A 79 15.76 6.13 -11.42
CA PHE A 79 15.15 6.32 -10.09
C PHE A 79 15.86 7.37 -9.23
N LYS A 80 17.02 7.89 -9.65
CA LYS A 80 17.80 8.88 -8.87
C LYS A 80 16.98 10.12 -8.48
N PRO A 81 16.18 10.75 -9.37
CA PRO A 81 15.39 11.93 -9.00
C PRO A 81 14.38 11.66 -7.88
N LEU A 82 13.71 10.51 -7.91
CA LEU A 82 12.79 10.06 -6.85
C LEU A 82 13.52 9.76 -5.54
N ILE A 83 14.67 9.10 -5.62
CA ILE A 83 15.49 8.81 -4.43
C ILE A 83 15.98 10.10 -3.77
N TYR A 84 16.45 11.07 -4.56
CA TYR A 84 16.89 12.35 -4.05
C TYR A 84 15.76 13.16 -3.47
N PHE A 85 14.59 13.14 -4.13
CA PHE A 85 13.37 13.70 -3.60
C PHE A 85 13.12 13.14 -2.21
N LEU A 86 12.86 11.84 -2.03
CA LEU A 86 12.53 11.26 -0.72
C LEU A 86 13.61 11.50 0.35
N LYS A 87 14.91 11.47 0.01
CA LYS A 87 16.00 11.65 0.98
C LYS A 87 16.24 13.09 1.42
N LYS A 88 16.27 14.05 0.50
CA LYS A 88 16.93 15.36 0.71
C LYS A 88 16.02 16.58 0.61
N ASP A 89 14.72 16.37 0.54
CA ASP A 89 13.72 17.42 0.37
C ASP A 89 14.01 18.39 -0.77
N LYS A 90 14.41 17.80 -1.90
CA LYS A 90 14.67 18.56 -3.11
C LYS A 90 13.44 18.51 -4.01
N ASN A 91 13.08 19.68 -4.51
CA ASN A 91 12.19 19.78 -5.66
C ASN A 91 12.65 18.82 -6.75
N THR A 92 11.72 18.00 -7.22
CA THR A 92 11.95 16.98 -8.25
C THR A 92 10.91 17.13 -9.35
N SER A 93 11.11 16.39 -10.45
CA SER A 93 10.16 16.39 -11.54
C SER A 93 8.79 15.86 -11.09
N GLU A 94 7.74 16.32 -11.75
CA GLU A 94 6.38 15.86 -11.46
C GLU A 94 6.29 14.34 -11.58
N LEU A 95 6.88 13.78 -12.65
CA LEU A 95 6.95 12.34 -12.88
C LEU A 95 7.66 11.57 -11.77
N ALA A 96 8.76 12.11 -11.23
CA ALA A 96 9.45 11.48 -10.10
C ALA A 96 8.62 11.52 -8.81
N THR A 97 7.79 12.54 -8.63
CA THR A 97 6.86 12.63 -7.50
C THR A 97 5.70 11.63 -7.66
N GLU A 98 5.12 11.52 -8.85
CA GLU A 98 4.04 10.54 -9.11
C GLU A 98 4.54 9.10 -8.97
N MET A 99 5.74 8.80 -9.47
CA MET A 99 6.36 7.50 -9.25
C MET A 99 6.58 7.23 -7.75
N ALA A 100 6.92 8.24 -6.96
CA ALA A 100 7.08 8.08 -5.51
C ALA A 100 5.73 7.79 -4.86
N ALA A 101 4.69 8.54 -5.22
CA ALA A 101 3.34 8.32 -4.73
C ALA A 101 2.86 6.89 -5.03
N TRP A 102 3.08 6.40 -6.25
CA TRP A 102 2.72 5.04 -6.63
C TRP A 102 3.50 3.98 -5.86
N LEU A 103 4.84 4.04 -5.83
CA LEU A 103 5.67 3.05 -5.14
C LEU A 103 5.48 3.00 -3.63
N LEU A 104 5.01 4.10 -3.03
CA LEU A 104 4.68 4.17 -1.60
C LEU A 104 3.24 3.79 -1.29
N ASN A 105 2.45 3.45 -2.31
CA ASN A 105 1.01 3.30 -2.22
C ASN A 105 0.29 4.52 -1.58
N PHE A 106 0.80 5.73 -1.80
CA PHE A 106 0.21 6.97 -1.29
C PHE A 106 -1.15 7.24 -1.93
N THR A 107 -2.13 7.66 -1.13
CA THR A 107 -3.44 8.11 -1.60
C THR A 107 -3.77 9.48 -1.00
N PRO A 108 -4.39 10.39 -1.76
CA PRO A 108 -4.86 10.24 -3.15
C PRO A 108 -3.74 10.49 -4.18
N ARG A 109 -3.68 9.65 -5.24
CA ARG A 109 -2.75 9.80 -6.39
C ARG A 109 -3.48 9.53 -7.70
N PRO A 110 -3.12 10.10 -8.87
CA PRO A 110 -2.04 11.05 -9.10
C PRO A 110 -2.42 12.48 -8.62
N TYR A 111 -1.53 13.44 -8.82
CA TYR A 111 -1.72 14.84 -8.43
C TYR A 111 -3.04 15.46 -8.91
N SER A 112 -3.50 15.11 -10.12
CA SER A 112 -4.77 15.62 -10.64
C SER A 112 -5.95 15.23 -9.74
N TYR A 113 -5.91 14.03 -9.15
CA TYR A 113 -6.94 13.57 -8.22
C TYR A 113 -6.81 14.25 -6.85
N PHE A 114 -5.58 14.35 -6.34
CA PHE A 114 -5.30 15.10 -5.11
C PHE A 114 -5.82 16.55 -5.20
N ALA A 115 -5.50 17.23 -6.31
CA ALA A 115 -5.94 18.61 -6.53
C ALA A 115 -7.46 18.72 -6.61
N TYR A 116 -8.13 17.79 -7.30
CA TYR A 116 -9.59 17.74 -7.38
C TYR A 116 -10.24 17.63 -5.99
N LEU A 117 -9.79 16.68 -5.15
CA LEU A 117 -10.33 16.51 -3.80
C LEU A 117 -10.18 17.77 -2.97
N LYS A 118 -9.01 18.40 -3.02
CA LYS A 118 -8.76 19.65 -2.32
C LYS A 118 -9.66 20.80 -2.80
N HIS A 119 -9.91 20.90 -4.10
CA HIS A 119 -10.83 21.90 -4.64
C HIS A 119 -12.27 21.67 -4.17
N LYS A 120 -12.71 20.41 -4.15
CA LYS A 120 -14.03 20.01 -3.64
C LYS A 120 -14.20 20.38 -2.16
N GLU A 121 -13.19 20.14 -1.32
CA GLU A 121 -13.21 20.51 0.11
C GLU A 121 -13.23 22.02 0.34
N THR A 122 -12.53 22.79 -0.50
CA THR A 122 -12.40 24.25 -0.33
C THR A 122 -13.54 25.05 -0.97
N GLY A 123 -14.48 24.41 -1.68
CA GLY A 123 -15.58 25.07 -2.39
C GLY A 123 -15.13 25.99 -3.52
N LYS A 124 -13.86 25.89 -3.95
CA LYS A 124 -13.32 26.70 -5.05
C LYS A 124 -13.79 26.14 -6.39
N PRO A 125 -14.05 27.00 -7.40
CA PRO A 125 -14.42 26.53 -8.72
C PRO A 125 -13.34 25.60 -9.27
N ILE A 126 -13.76 24.39 -9.63
CA ILE A 126 -12.90 23.35 -10.18
C ILE A 126 -12.50 23.79 -11.60
N ASN A 127 -11.23 23.59 -11.95
CA ASN A 127 -10.79 23.82 -13.31
C ASN A 127 -11.54 22.85 -14.25
N PRO A 128 -12.26 23.33 -15.29
CA PRO A 128 -13.03 22.46 -16.20
C PRO A 128 -12.20 21.33 -16.83
N TYR A 129 -10.89 21.52 -17.00
CA TYR A 129 -9.98 20.49 -17.50
C TYR A 129 -9.86 19.27 -16.56
N LEU A 130 -10.09 19.43 -15.25
CA LEU A 130 -10.09 18.33 -14.29
C LEU A 130 -11.39 17.51 -14.38
N GLU A 131 -12.51 18.15 -14.70
CA GLU A 131 -13.80 17.48 -14.93
C GLU A 131 -13.81 16.69 -16.25
N GLN A 132 -13.24 17.28 -17.31
CA GLN A 132 -13.28 16.72 -18.67
C GLN A 132 -12.34 15.52 -18.89
N HIS A 133 -11.34 15.30 -18.03
CA HIS A 133 -10.32 14.24 -18.18
C HIS A 133 -10.51 13.05 -17.21
N GLY A 134 -11.72 12.89 -16.69
CA GLY A 134 -12.12 11.65 -16.01
C GLY A 134 -11.77 11.60 -14.52
N VAL A 135 -11.52 12.74 -13.86
CA VAL A 135 -11.57 12.82 -12.40
C VAL A 135 -13.04 12.85 -11.95
N SER A 136 -13.77 11.79 -12.27
CA SER A 136 -15.19 11.57 -11.94
C SER A 136 -15.30 10.78 -10.62
N ASP A 137 -16.51 10.64 -10.07
CA ASP A 137 -16.80 9.74 -8.94
C ASP A 137 -16.37 8.27 -9.19
N SER A 138 -16.09 7.89 -10.44
CA SER A 138 -15.44 6.59 -10.76
C SER A 138 -13.98 6.50 -10.29
N MET A 139 -13.26 7.62 -10.16
CA MET A 139 -11.89 7.67 -9.63
C MET A 139 -11.88 7.42 -8.11
N LEU A 140 -12.95 7.85 -7.41
CA LEU A 140 -13.20 7.56 -6.00
C LEU A 140 -13.35 6.05 -5.78
N SER A 141 -14.15 5.34 -6.58
CA SER A 141 -14.39 3.90 -6.36
C SER A 141 -13.18 3.00 -6.66
N VAL A 142 -12.27 3.41 -7.55
CA VAL A 142 -11.04 2.63 -7.86
C VAL A 142 -9.98 2.74 -6.77
N GLN A 143 -9.92 3.88 -6.06
CA GLN A 143 -8.98 4.08 -4.93
C GLN A 143 -9.58 3.69 -3.59
N VAL A 144 -10.92 3.67 -3.49
CA VAL A 144 -11.70 3.18 -2.35
C VAL A 144 -11.91 1.67 -2.40
N LYS A 145 -11.14 0.93 -3.23
CA LYS A 145 -10.94 -0.51 -2.96
C LYS A 145 -10.04 -0.67 -1.73
N ALA A 146 -10.55 -0.20 -0.60
CA ALA A 146 -10.08 -0.55 0.71
C ALA A 146 -10.22 -2.07 0.89
N PRO A 147 -9.34 -2.71 1.68
CA PRO A 147 -9.73 -3.95 2.34
C PRO A 147 -11.05 -3.69 3.09
N GLU A 148 -11.91 -4.69 3.13
CA GLU A 148 -13.29 -4.63 3.62
C GLU A 148 -13.47 -3.71 4.85
N THR A 149 -14.48 -2.85 4.80
CA THR A 149 -14.82 -1.80 5.77
C THR A 149 -14.97 -2.28 7.20
N PHE A 150 -14.39 -1.56 8.17
CA PHE A 150 -15.05 -1.25 9.45
C PHE A 150 -14.74 0.18 9.92
N HIS A 151 -15.82 0.90 10.26
CA HIS A 151 -15.84 2.23 10.86
C HIS A 151 -15.69 2.16 12.38
N GLU A 152 -14.87 3.05 12.96
CA GLU A 152 -15.10 3.95 14.12
C GLU A 152 -13.81 4.24 14.92
N PRO A 153 -13.70 5.39 15.62
CA PRO A 153 -12.43 6.03 15.95
C PRO A 153 -11.73 5.35 17.13
N ILE A 154 -10.53 4.82 16.88
CA ILE A 154 -9.75 4.07 17.88
C ILE A 154 -8.93 5.04 18.73
N SER A 155 -9.38 5.18 19.99
CA SER A 155 -8.56 5.51 21.15
C SER A 155 -7.45 4.45 21.32
N PRO A 156 -6.21 4.81 21.65
CA PRO A 156 -5.07 3.91 21.55
C PRO A 156 -5.02 2.92 22.72
N GLN A 157 -5.51 1.68 22.52
CA GLN A 157 -5.08 0.49 23.26
C GLN A 157 -5.56 -0.84 22.62
N SER A 158 -4.60 -1.72 22.32
CA SER A 158 -4.73 -3.20 22.39
C SER A 158 -5.60 -4.02 21.41
N HIS A 159 -5.82 -3.60 20.16
CA HIS A 159 -6.70 -4.37 19.25
C HIS A 159 -6.09 -5.53 18.45
N THR A 160 -4.77 -5.68 18.33
CA THR A 160 -4.20 -6.70 17.43
C THR A 160 -4.41 -8.15 17.91
N LEU A 161 -4.46 -8.38 19.22
CA LEU A 161 -4.70 -9.73 19.77
C LEU A 161 -6.19 -10.12 19.76
N GLU A 162 -7.09 -9.13 19.86
CA GLU A 162 -8.55 -9.39 19.81
C GLU A 162 -9.03 -9.70 18.38
N ILE A 163 -8.46 -9.04 17.37
CA ILE A 163 -8.84 -9.26 15.96
C ILE A 163 -8.46 -10.69 15.54
N VAL A 164 -7.23 -11.14 15.83
CA VAL A 164 -6.77 -12.50 15.50
C VAL A 164 -7.54 -13.56 16.31
N ARG A 165 -7.90 -13.27 17.56
CA ARG A 165 -8.76 -14.13 18.39
C ARG A 165 -10.14 -14.31 17.76
N ASN A 166 -10.76 -13.23 17.30
CA ASN A 166 -12.12 -13.26 16.75
C ASN A 166 -12.19 -13.95 15.38
N GLU A 167 -11.17 -13.80 14.53
CA GLU A 167 -11.09 -14.51 13.24
C GLU A 167 -10.95 -16.02 13.39
N LEU A 168 -10.20 -16.50 14.40
CA LEU A 168 -10.09 -17.93 14.70
C LEU A 168 -11.41 -18.52 15.24
N MET A 169 -12.24 -17.72 15.90
CA MET A 169 -13.49 -18.18 16.52
C MET A 169 -14.68 -18.27 15.55
N ASN A 170 -14.59 -17.69 14.35
CA ASN A 170 -15.74 -17.55 13.45
C ASN A 170 -15.94 -18.71 12.46
N GLY A 171 -15.35 -19.88 12.74
CA GLY A 171 -15.58 -21.11 11.96
C GLY A 171 -16.77 -21.91 12.50
N ASN A 172 -17.92 -21.79 11.84
CA ASN A 172 -19.13 -22.62 11.95
C ASN A 172 -19.53 -23.09 13.36
N ALA A 173 -20.27 -22.25 14.09
CA ALA A 173 -21.10 -22.71 15.19
C ALA A 173 -22.27 -23.54 14.64
N VAL A 174 -22.15 -24.87 14.67
CA VAL A 174 -23.31 -25.76 14.66
C VAL A 174 -23.87 -25.77 16.07
N GLU A 175 -25.16 -25.44 16.20
CA GLU A 175 -25.91 -25.51 17.45
C GLU A 175 -25.82 -26.91 18.07
N GLY A 176 -25.30 -27.00 19.29
CA GLY A 176 -25.31 -28.24 20.07
C GLY A 176 -24.21 -28.35 21.12
N ASP A 177 -24.60 -28.04 22.36
CA ASP A 177 -24.04 -28.52 23.63
C ASP A 177 -22.62 -28.15 24.12
N SER A 178 -22.64 -27.61 25.35
CA SER A 178 -21.60 -27.51 26.37
C SER A 178 -20.46 -26.47 26.23
N ASN A 179 -20.47 -25.56 27.20
CA ASN A 179 -19.50 -24.51 27.49
C ASN A 179 -18.08 -25.04 27.74
N TYR A 180 -17.25 -25.07 26.70
CA TYR A 180 -15.82 -24.84 26.86
C TYR A 180 -15.38 -23.87 25.77
N ALA A 181 -15.24 -22.60 26.14
CA ALA A 181 -14.71 -21.57 25.25
C ALA A 181 -13.32 -22.01 24.77
N GLU A 182 -13.21 -22.29 23.47
CA GLU A 182 -12.02 -22.84 22.82
C GLU A 182 -10.87 -21.81 22.88
N THR A 183 -10.03 -21.88 23.91
CA THR A 183 -8.93 -20.91 24.07
C THR A 183 -7.81 -21.15 23.05
N PRO A 184 -7.51 -20.20 22.15
CA PRO A 184 -6.39 -20.36 21.23
C PRO A 184 -5.05 -20.26 21.98
N VAL A 185 -4.06 -21.00 21.51
CA VAL A 185 -2.71 -21.09 22.08
C VAL A 185 -1.71 -20.44 21.13
N MET A 186 -0.79 -19.65 21.68
CA MET A 186 0.33 -19.06 20.92
C MET A 186 1.58 -19.92 21.10
N ILE A 187 2.23 -20.27 20.00
CA ILE A 187 3.47 -21.03 19.96
C ILE A 187 4.55 -20.15 19.32
N GLU A 188 5.69 -19.99 19.99
CA GLU A 188 6.85 -19.24 19.50
C GLU A 188 8.00 -20.19 19.14
N TYR A 189 8.50 -20.07 17.92
CA TYR A 189 9.64 -20.84 17.42
C TYR A 189 10.97 -20.17 17.80
N PRO A 190 12.09 -20.92 17.89
CA PRO A 190 13.43 -20.34 18.12
C PRO A 190 13.85 -19.30 17.07
N SER A 191 13.25 -19.32 15.88
CA SER A 191 13.44 -18.30 14.84
C SER A 191 12.75 -16.96 15.13
N GLY A 192 11.96 -16.86 16.21
CA GLY A 192 11.16 -15.70 16.57
C GLY A 192 9.78 -15.63 15.88
N ILE A 193 9.42 -16.65 15.11
CA ILE A 193 8.10 -16.74 14.46
C ILE A 193 7.07 -17.18 15.49
N ARG A 194 5.93 -16.47 15.58
CA ARG A 194 4.82 -16.78 16.48
C ARG A 194 3.60 -17.22 15.70
N VAL A 195 2.97 -18.32 16.11
CA VAL A 195 1.79 -18.90 15.48
C VAL A 195 0.69 -19.07 16.52
N ILE A 196 -0.54 -18.70 16.19
CA ILE A 196 -1.71 -18.86 17.07
C ILE A 196 -2.60 -19.95 16.49
N VAL A 197 -2.92 -20.96 17.31
CA VAL A 197 -3.64 -22.17 16.89
C VAL A 197 -4.77 -22.49 17.85
N LYS A 198 -5.83 -23.13 17.35
CA LYS A 198 -6.92 -23.64 18.21
C LYS A 198 -6.41 -24.79 19.07
N SER A 199 -6.75 -24.80 20.36
CA SER A 199 -6.34 -25.87 21.28
C SER A 199 -6.93 -27.24 20.92
N SER A 200 -8.05 -27.27 20.20
CA SER A 200 -8.72 -28.48 19.72
C SER A 200 -8.03 -29.13 18.51
N ASP A 201 -7.21 -28.38 17.75
CA ASP A 201 -6.53 -28.89 16.56
C ASP A 201 -5.18 -29.54 16.90
N ILE A 202 -5.27 -30.60 17.70
CA ILE A 202 -4.12 -31.37 18.21
C ILE A 202 -3.31 -31.99 17.05
N SER A 203 -3.97 -32.36 15.94
CA SER A 203 -3.29 -32.90 14.75
C SER A 203 -2.38 -31.86 14.10
N PHE A 204 -2.85 -30.62 13.96
CA PHE A 204 -2.04 -29.52 13.45
C PHE A 204 -0.90 -29.14 14.42
N ILE A 205 -1.20 -29.05 15.72
CA ILE A 205 -0.22 -28.78 16.77
C ILE A 205 0.89 -29.86 16.77
N SER A 206 0.54 -31.14 16.62
CA SER A 206 1.52 -32.23 16.57
C SER A 206 2.47 -32.13 15.37
N LYS A 207 1.97 -31.66 14.21
CA LYS A 207 2.78 -31.43 13.01
C LYS A 207 3.68 -30.21 13.14
N LEU A 208 3.26 -29.20 13.91
CA LEU A 208 4.03 -27.99 14.18
C LEU A 208 5.17 -28.23 15.17
N ILE A 209 5.00 -29.16 16.11
CA ILE A 209 5.94 -29.42 17.19
C ILE A 209 7.03 -30.45 16.82
N LYS A 210 6.86 -31.24 15.73
CA LYS A 210 7.81 -32.28 15.23
C LYS A 210 9.08 -32.42 16.09
N ILE A 211 8.96 -33.21 17.16
CA ILE A 211 10.10 -33.81 17.86
C ILE A 211 10.68 -34.89 16.93
#